data_AF-A0A6J1DU47-F1
#
_entry.id   AF-A0A6J1DU47-F1
#
_cell.length_a   1.000
_cell.length_b   1.000
_cell.length_c   1.000
_cell.angle_alpha   90.00
_cell.angle_beta   90.00
_cell.angle_gamma   90.00
#
_symmetry.space_group_name_H-M   'P 1'
#
loop_
_entity.id
_entity.type
_entity.pdbx_description
1 polymer ?
#
loop_
_entity_poly.entity_id
_entity_poly.type
_entity_poly.pdbx_seq_one_letter_code
_entity_poly.pdbx_strand_id
1 'polypeptide(L)'
;MRIIKAFASEFLRWEVFYTARNVKSSTCKDRCRPPGSEALPEGIVSKTSNFELQPLWGGSTMQNKIPRALKNLLAIAVGIKQKHVVSKIVEKFPRDDFDVMLFHYDGIVDEWKDLAWSPHPIHISALNQTKWWFAKRFLHPDIVAEYNYIFLWDEDLGVENFDPKRYISILKEEGLEISQPALDPVKSKVHQALTARKTRSKVHRRFYNFKGMGRCDANSTAPPCAGWVEMMAPVFSRAAWRCTWYMIQNDLIHAWGLDRQLGYCAQGDRTLKVGVVDAEYIVHLGLPTLGTSHGNVLNSNAPALSQKDSSNFDASEPKVDNRVQVRIQSSIEMQIFKERWTDAAKKDRCWIDPYR
;
A
#
# COMPACT_ATOMS: atom_id res chain seq x y z
N MET A 1 38.55 0.18 -49.80
CA MET A 1 39.45 -0.71 -49.05
C MET A 1 38.59 -1.59 -48.14
N ARG A 2 38.33 -2.83 -48.57
CA ARG A 2 37.67 -3.89 -47.79
C ARG A 2 38.70 -4.50 -46.84
N ILE A 3 38.33 -4.79 -45.60
CA ILE A 3 38.74 -6.03 -44.92
C ILE A 3 37.54 -6.58 -44.16
N ILE A 4 36.94 -7.61 -44.75
CA ILE A 4 36.10 -8.60 -44.08
C ILE A 4 37.08 -9.60 -43.46
N LYS A 5 36.98 -9.88 -42.16
CA LYS A 5 37.51 -11.13 -41.59
C LYS A 5 36.33 -12.03 -41.27
N ALA A 6 36.19 -13.05 -42.12
CA ALA A 6 35.39 -14.22 -41.84
C ALA A 6 36.00 -14.97 -40.64
N PHE A 7 35.16 -15.42 -39.73
CA PHE A 7 35.49 -16.58 -38.89
C PHE A 7 34.44 -17.65 -39.14
N ALA A 8 34.96 -18.83 -39.46
CA ALA A 8 34.26 -19.99 -39.95
C ALA A 8 33.49 -20.70 -38.82
N SER A 9 32.54 -21.51 -39.29
CA SER A 9 31.65 -22.40 -38.57
C SER A 9 32.31 -23.34 -37.57
N GLU A 10 31.71 -23.45 -36.38
CA GLU A 10 31.60 -24.70 -35.63
C GLU A 10 30.20 -24.78 -35.00
N PHE A 11 29.26 -25.40 -35.72
CA PHE A 11 27.99 -25.83 -35.16
C PHE A 11 28.27 -27.07 -34.30
N LEU A 12 28.39 -26.90 -32.99
CA LEU A 12 28.32 -28.01 -32.03
C LEU A 12 26.86 -28.46 -31.94
N ARG A 13 26.49 -29.37 -32.84
CA ARG A 13 25.25 -30.13 -32.82
C ARG A 13 25.25 -31.02 -31.58
N TRP A 14 24.62 -30.56 -30.50
CA TRP A 14 24.26 -31.43 -29.38
C TRP A 14 23.07 -32.29 -29.81
N GLU A 15 23.36 -33.48 -30.35
CA GLU A 15 22.37 -34.56 -30.39
C GLU A 15 22.14 -35.03 -28.95
N VAL A 16 21.01 -34.57 -28.38
CA VAL A 16 20.52 -35.06 -27.10
C VAL A 16 19.95 -36.47 -27.32
N PHE A 17 20.77 -37.49 -27.06
CA PHE A 17 20.29 -38.85 -26.90
C PHE A 17 19.42 -38.94 -25.64
N TYR A 18 18.10 -38.92 -25.81
CA TYR A 18 17.16 -39.31 -24.77
C TYR A 18 17.24 -40.82 -24.53
N THR A 19 18.22 -41.26 -23.73
CA THR A 19 18.08 -42.54 -23.02
C THR A 19 17.36 -42.28 -21.71
N ALA A 20 16.04 -42.43 -21.75
CA ALA A 20 15.18 -42.46 -20.59
C ALA A 20 15.59 -43.63 -19.66
N ARG A 21 16.41 -43.35 -18.64
CA ARG A 21 16.46 -44.17 -17.43
C ARG A 21 15.69 -43.46 -16.33
N ASN A 22 14.40 -43.76 -16.29
CA ASN A 22 13.49 -43.52 -15.17
C ASN A 22 14.06 -44.22 -13.91
N VAL A 23 14.94 -43.56 -13.18
CA VAL A 23 15.14 -43.86 -11.76
C VAL A 23 14.17 -42.97 -10.99
N LYS A 24 12.90 -43.40 -10.93
CA LYS A 24 11.94 -42.82 -9.99
C LYS A 24 12.36 -43.21 -8.58
N SER A 25 13.23 -42.40 -7.98
CA SER A 25 13.45 -42.44 -6.55
C SER A 25 12.17 -42.00 -5.86
N SER A 26 11.50 -42.94 -5.21
CA SER A 26 10.20 -42.78 -4.55
C SER A 26 10.28 -42.03 -3.21
N THR A 27 11.35 -41.29 -2.92
CA THR A 27 11.56 -40.57 -1.65
C THR A 27 11.15 -39.10 -1.66
N CYS A 28 10.71 -38.54 -2.80
CA CYS A 28 10.28 -37.14 -2.89
C CYS A 28 8.75 -37.04 -2.98
N LYS A 29 8.04 -37.37 -1.90
CA LYS A 29 6.64 -36.95 -1.74
C LYS A 29 6.58 -35.80 -0.73
N ASP A 30 5.87 -34.75 -1.13
CA ASP A 30 5.44 -33.59 -0.34
C ASP A 30 6.51 -32.57 0.08
N ARG A 31 7.25 -32.01 -0.89
CA ARG A 31 7.93 -30.71 -0.66
C ARG A 31 6.99 -29.58 -1.08
N CYS A 32 6.59 -28.73 -0.14
CA CYS A 32 5.80 -27.51 -0.38
C CYS A 32 6.60 -26.51 -1.23
N ARG A 33 6.58 -26.72 -2.55
CA ARG A 33 7.16 -25.82 -3.55
C ARG A 33 6.13 -24.76 -3.96
N PRO A 34 6.56 -23.53 -4.30
CA PRO A 34 5.69 -22.57 -4.96
C PRO A 34 5.04 -23.18 -6.21
N PRO A 35 3.72 -23.03 -6.44
CA PRO A 35 3.08 -23.53 -7.65
C PRO A 35 3.78 -23.02 -8.91
N GLY A 36 4.04 -23.90 -9.88
CA GLY A 36 4.72 -23.56 -11.13
C GLY A 36 6.25 -23.70 -11.09
N SER A 37 6.83 -24.09 -9.94
CA SER A 37 8.28 -24.34 -9.79
C SER A 37 8.67 -25.82 -9.84
N GLU A 38 7.75 -26.71 -10.25
CA GLU A 38 7.93 -28.17 -10.21
C GLU A 38 9.11 -28.63 -11.08
N ALA A 39 9.37 -27.94 -12.20
CA ALA A 39 10.47 -28.22 -13.11
C ALA A 39 11.86 -27.77 -12.60
N LEU A 40 11.92 -26.98 -11.53
CA LEU A 40 13.17 -26.41 -11.02
C LEU A 40 13.78 -27.28 -9.89
N PRO A 41 15.12 -27.39 -9.82
CA PRO A 41 15.78 -27.91 -8.62
C PRO A 41 15.43 -27.03 -7.42
N GLU A 42 15.14 -27.64 -6.27
CA GLU A 42 14.68 -26.88 -5.10
C GLU A 42 15.69 -25.83 -4.62
N GLY A 43 16.99 -26.12 -4.74
CA GLY A 43 18.05 -25.20 -4.31
C GLY A 43 18.14 -23.89 -5.10
N ILE A 44 17.52 -23.80 -6.29
CA ILE A 44 17.49 -22.54 -7.07
C ILE A 44 16.18 -21.76 -6.87
N VAL A 45 15.16 -22.35 -6.22
CA VAL A 45 13.86 -21.70 -6.05
C VAL A 45 13.93 -20.64 -4.96
N SER A 46 13.89 -19.36 -5.35
CA SER A 46 13.63 -18.26 -4.42
C SER A 46 12.14 -18.08 -4.21
N LYS A 47 11.65 -18.26 -2.98
CA LYS A 47 10.22 -18.12 -2.64
C LYS A 47 9.78 -16.66 -2.51
N THR A 48 10.71 -15.77 -2.19
CA THR A 48 10.45 -14.35 -1.95
C THR A 48 11.36 -13.49 -2.82
N SER A 49 10.99 -12.22 -2.95
CA SER A 49 11.80 -11.15 -3.52
C SER A 49 11.88 -9.99 -2.53
N ASN A 50 12.56 -8.92 -2.87
CA ASN A 50 12.62 -7.69 -2.09
C ASN A 50 12.81 -6.46 -3.00
N PHE A 51 12.93 -5.29 -2.38
CA PHE A 51 13.12 -4.02 -3.06
C PHE A 51 14.59 -3.52 -3.08
N GLU A 52 15.55 -4.39 -2.74
CA GLU A 52 16.97 -4.00 -2.75
C GLU A 52 17.45 -3.73 -4.19
N LEU A 53 17.86 -2.49 -4.47
CA LEU A 53 18.45 -2.12 -5.75
C LEU A 53 19.78 -2.86 -5.96
N GLN A 54 19.93 -3.49 -7.12
CA GLN A 54 21.16 -4.17 -7.52
C GLN A 54 21.95 -3.30 -8.52
N PRO A 55 23.29 -3.23 -8.39
CA PRO A 55 24.12 -2.52 -9.35
C PRO A 55 24.07 -3.20 -10.73
N LEU A 56 24.15 -2.40 -11.80
CA LEU A 56 24.12 -2.92 -13.18
C LEU A 56 25.40 -3.68 -13.56
N TRP A 57 26.52 -3.39 -12.91
CA TRP A 57 27.82 -4.04 -13.10
C TRP A 57 28.65 -3.98 -11.82
N GLY A 58 29.68 -4.82 -11.77
CA GLY A 58 30.42 -5.11 -10.54
C GLY A 58 29.69 -6.17 -9.72
N GLY A 59 30.42 -7.14 -9.18
CA GLY A 59 29.83 -8.11 -8.27
C GLY A 59 29.18 -7.35 -7.13
N SER A 60 27.95 -7.74 -6.75
CA SER A 60 27.44 -7.36 -5.44
C SER A 60 28.54 -7.74 -4.46
N THR A 61 29.05 -6.78 -3.71
CA THR A 61 29.98 -7.11 -2.65
C THR A 61 29.16 -8.00 -1.74
N MET A 62 29.39 -9.31 -1.83
CA MET A 62 29.01 -10.32 -0.86
C MET A 62 29.78 -10.02 0.43
N GLN A 63 29.68 -8.78 0.92
CA GLN A 63 29.95 -8.45 2.30
C GLN A 63 28.94 -9.28 3.05
N ASN A 64 29.43 -10.31 3.72
CA ASN A 64 28.76 -11.09 4.75
C ASN A 64 27.56 -10.31 5.26
N LYS A 65 26.36 -10.60 4.74
CA LYS A 65 25.14 -9.90 5.13
C LYS A 65 24.94 -10.25 6.59
N ILE A 66 25.50 -9.43 7.49
CA ILE A 66 25.02 -9.33 8.86
C ILE A 66 23.50 -9.25 8.72
N PRO A 67 22.72 -10.12 9.40
CA PRO A 67 21.28 -10.07 9.30
C PRO A 67 20.83 -8.64 9.57
N ARG A 68 20.43 -7.92 8.52
CA ARG A 68 19.90 -6.57 8.68
C ARG A 68 18.61 -6.72 9.47
N ALA A 69 18.46 -5.91 10.51
CA ALA A 69 17.20 -5.84 11.22
C ALA A 69 16.08 -5.57 10.19
N LEU A 70 14.98 -6.30 10.29
CA LEU A 70 13.84 -6.13 9.38
C LEU A 70 13.37 -4.67 9.47
N LYS A 71 13.32 -4.00 8.32
CA LYS A 71 12.83 -2.62 8.20
C LYS A 71 11.30 -2.59 8.25
N ASN A 72 10.76 -1.38 8.11
CA ASN A 72 9.35 -1.12 7.90
C ASN A 72 9.18 -0.41 6.54
N LEU A 73 7.97 -0.43 5.99
CA LEU A 73 7.68 0.20 4.70
C LEU A 73 6.65 1.31 4.89
N LEU A 74 6.95 2.50 4.39
CA LEU A 74 5.96 3.54 4.13
C LEU A 74 5.60 3.52 2.64
N ALA A 75 4.37 3.13 2.31
CA ALA A 75 3.79 3.26 0.99
C ALA A 75 2.71 4.34 1.00
N ILE A 76 2.84 5.35 0.15
CA ILE A 76 1.98 6.53 0.16
C ILE A 76 1.53 6.89 -1.26
N ALA A 77 0.23 7.16 -1.44
CA ALA A 77 -0.29 7.67 -2.70
C ALA A 77 -0.06 9.17 -2.79
N VAL A 78 0.63 9.62 -3.84
CA VAL A 78 1.12 10.98 -3.96
C VAL A 78 0.76 11.64 -5.28
N GLY A 79 0.55 12.96 -5.21
CA GLY A 79 0.45 13.86 -6.33
C GLY A 79 1.17 15.17 -6.05
N ILE A 80 1.61 15.84 -7.10
CA ILE A 80 2.50 17.01 -7.04
C ILE A 80 1.90 18.16 -6.23
N LYS A 81 0.57 18.29 -6.21
CA LYS A 81 -0.15 19.33 -5.46
C LYS A 81 0.10 19.23 -3.95
N GLN A 82 0.31 18.03 -3.42
CA GLN A 82 0.58 17.81 -2.00
C GLN A 82 2.04 17.51 -1.68
N LYS A 83 2.95 17.77 -2.62
CA LYS A 83 4.40 17.57 -2.45
C LYS A 83 4.94 18.13 -1.14
N HIS A 84 4.47 19.31 -0.72
CA HIS A 84 4.90 19.93 0.54
C HIS A 84 4.45 19.15 1.80
N VAL A 85 3.23 18.58 1.79
CA VAL A 85 2.74 17.72 2.87
C VAL A 85 3.53 16.41 2.89
N VAL A 86 3.67 15.79 1.73
CA VAL A 86 4.42 14.53 1.57
C VAL A 86 5.88 14.68 2.00
N SER A 87 6.54 15.81 1.72
CA SER A 87 7.92 16.04 2.20
C SER A 87 8.01 15.98 3.72
N LYS A 88 7.07 16.62 4.43
CA LYS A 88 7.00 16.55 5.90
C LYS A 88 6.75 15.13 6.40
N ILE A 89 5.94 14.36 5.68
CA ILE A 89 5.73 12.94 5.99
C ILE A 89 7.04 12.19 5.83
N VAL A 90 7.65 12.17 4.65
CA VAL A 90 8.86 11.39 4.35
C VAL A 90 10.02 11.74 5.30
N GLU A 91 10.19 13.03 5.62
CA GLU A 91 11.24 13.49 6.55
C GLU A 91 11.08 12.97 7.99
N LYS A 92 9.86 12.59 8.41
CA LYS A 92 9.63 11.96 9.72
C LYS A 92 10.10 10.51 9.79
N PHE A 93 10.27 9.83 8.66
CA PHE A 93 10.60 8.39 8.63
C PHE A 93 12.12 8.19 8.45
N PRO A 94 12.82 7.64 9.46
CA PRO A 94 14.26 7.47 9.42
C PRO A 94 14.67 6.32 8.47
N ARG A 95 15.63 6.60 7.59
CA ARG A 95 16.05 5.70 6.49
C ARG A 95 16.63 4.36 6.95
N ASP A 96 17.21 4.32 8.13
CA ASP A 96 17.79 3.09 8.69
C ASP A 96 16.70 2.09 9.08
N ASP A 97 15.50 2.58 9.44
CA ASP A 97 14.39 1.76 9.92
C ASP A 97 13.24 1.64 8.91
N PHE A 98 13.21 2.51 7.89
CA PHE A 98 12.14 2.59 6.90
C PHE A 98 12.66 2.66 5.47
N ASP A 99 12.03 1.87 4.60
CA ASP A 99 12.02 2.16 3.17
C ASP A 99 10.73 2.93 2.83
N VAL A 100 10.79 3.75 1.79
CA VAL A 100 9.67 4.59 1.36
C VAL A 100 9.35 4.28 -0.09
N MET A 101 8.05 4.19 -0.39
CA MET A 101 7.51 3.94 -1.71
C MET A 101 6.43 4.97 -2.02
N LEU A 102 6.62 5.72 -3.11
CA LEU A 102 5.71 6.76 -3.56
C LEU A 102 4.91 6.27 -4.76
N PHE A 103 3.58 6.25 -4.63
CA PHE A 103 2.66 5.90 -5.70
C PHE A 103 2.13 7.16 -6.38
N HIS A 104 2.79 7.57 -7.46
CA HIS A 104 2.47 8.76 -8.25
C HIS A 104 1.24 8.50 -9.11
N TYR A 105 0.06 8.90 -8.60
CA TYR A 105 -1.20 8.74 -9.32
C TYR A 105 -1.38 9.76 -10.44
N ASP A 106 -0.57 10.82 -10.47
CA ASP A 106 -0.65 11.93 -11.43
C ASP A 106 0.39 11.86 -12.56
N GLY A 107 1.29 10.87 -12.51
CA GLY A 107 2.33 10.72 -13.53
C GLY A 107 3.60 11.54 -13.29
N ILE A 108 3.63 12.42 -12.29
CA ILE A 108 4.65 13.46 -12.17
C ILE A 108 5.75 13.01 -11.20
N VAL A 109 6.80 12.39 -11.73
CA VAL A 109 7.95 11.91 -10.93
C VAL A 109 9.10 12.92 -10.93
N ASP A 110 9.41 13.52 -12.08
CA ASP A 110 10.62 14.33 -12.25
C ASP A 110 10.60 15.63 -11.43
N GLU A 111 9.44 16.21 -11.20
CA GLU A 111 9.31 17.43 -10.39
C GLU A 111 9.60 17.20 -8.90
N TRP A 112 9.78 15.96 -8.44
CA TRP A 112 10.17 15.66 -7.06
C TRP A 112 11.69 15.67 -6.86
N LYS A 113 12.48 15.71 -7.95
CA LYS A 113 13.95 15.58 -7.92
C LYS A 113 14.68 16.75 -7.25
N ASP A 114 14.01 17.87 -7.04
CA ASP A 114 14.51 19.03 -6.28
C ASP A 114 14.57 18.77 -4.77
N LEU A 115 13.86 17.76 -4.26
CA LEU A 115 13.91 17.37 -2.85
C LEU A 115 15.13 16.47 -2.61
N ALA A 116 15.97 16.82 -1.63
CA ALA A 116 17.22 16.10 -1.34
C ALA A 116 17.01 14.62 -0.96
N TRP A 117 15.85 14.27 -0.42
CA TRP A 117 15.52 12.88 -0.10
C TRP A 117 14.99 12.08 -1.29
N SER A 118 14.56 12.71 -2.38
CA SER A 118 13.88 12.06 -3.52
C SER A 118 14.63 10.91 -4.21
N PRO A 119 15.99 10.83 -4.23
CA PRO A 119 16.66 9.70 -4.87
C PRO A 119 16.54 8.37 -4.11
N HIS A 120 16.04 8.38 -2.86
CA HIS A 120 16.08 7.20 -1.98
C HIS A 120 14.78 6.38 -1.99
N PRO A 121 13.58 6.98 -2.02
CA PRO A 121 12.35 6.23 -2.17
C PRO A 121 12.24 5.50 -3.50
N ILE A 122 11.35 4.52 -3.55
CA ILE A 122 10.94 3.85 -4.78
C ILE A 122 9.76 4.60 -5.36
N HIS A 123 9.92 5.12 -6.58
CA HIS A 123 8.87 5.84 -7.29
C HIS A 123 8.16 4.90 -8.25
N ILE A 124 6.85 4.75 -8.08
CA ILE A 124 6.00 3.96 -8.99
C ILE A 124 4.93 4.91 -9.51
N SER A 125 4.76 4.98 -10.83
CA SER A 125 3.83 5.90 -11.45
C SER A 125 2.83 5.18 -12.34
N ALA A 126 1.55 5.48 -12.14
CA ALA A 126 0.46 5.02 -12.99
C ALA A 126 -0.68 6.04 -12.94
N LEU A 127 -1.00 6.64 -14.09
CA LEU A 127 -2.00 7.70 -14.19
C LEU A 127 -3.38 7.25 -13.72
N ASN A 128 -4.02 8.09 -12.92
CA ASN A 128 -5.39 7.94 -12.43
C ASN A 128 -5.63 6.61 -11.68
N GLN A 129 -4.61 6.07 -11.03
CA GLN A 129 -4.74 4.88 -10.19
C GLN A 129 -4.82 5.24 -8.71
N THR A 130 -5.59 4.47 -7.96
CA THR A 130 -5.82 4.66 -6.53
C THR A 130 -4.74 3.99 -5.68
N LYS A 131 -4.61 4.40 -4.41
CA LYS A 131 -3.71 3.78 -3.42
C LYS A 131 -3.80 2.25 -3.40
N TRP A 132 -5.02 1.71 -3.37
CA TRP A 132 -5.25 0.27 -3.27
C TRP A 132 -4.98 -0.47 -4.59
N TRP A 133 -5.11 0.20 -5.74
CA TRP A 133 -4.67 -0.35 -7.03
C TRP A 133 -3.17 -0.61 -7.03
N PHE A 134 -2.38 0.37 -6.57
CA PHE A 134 -0.93 0.23 -6.45
C PHE A 134 -0.56 -0.84 -5.43
N ALA A 135 -1.16 -0.79 -4.25
CA ALA A 135 -0.89 -1.76 -3.18
C ALA A 135 -1.14 -3.21 -3.64
N LYS A 136 -2.23 -3.45 -4.39
CA LYS A 136 -2.53 -4.78 -4.94
C LYS A 136 -1.45 -5.29 -5.89
N ARG A 137 -0.78 -4.42 -6.65
CA ARG A 137 0.16 -4.80 -7.71
C ARG A 137 1.62 -4.81 -7.28
N PHE A 138 1.99 -3.90 -6.38
CA PHE A 138 3.39 -3.67 -6.02
C PHE A 138 3.74 -4.13 -4.61
N LEU A 139 2.76 -4.36 -3.73
CA LEU A 139 2.99 -4.82 -2.36
C LEU A 139 2.61 -6.30 -2.17
N HIS A 140 2.99 -7.17 -3.12
CA HIS A 140 2.73 -8.61 -3.00
C HIS A 140 3.40 -9.18 -1.72
N PRO A 141 2.75 -10.07 -0.94
CA PRO A 141 3.27 -10.52 0.36
C PRO A 141 4.65 -11.15 0.29
N ASP A 142 4.97 -11.82 -0.81
CA ASP A 142 6.28 -12.45 -1.02
C ASP A 142 7.37 -11.45 -1.48
N ILE A 143 7.01 -10.22 -1.86
CA ILE A 143 7.95 -9.12 -2.14
C ILE A 143 8.20 -8.30 -0.87
N VAL A 144 7.15 -8.06 -0.07
CA VAL A 144 7.23 -7.27 1.17
C VAL A 144 7.53 -8.12 2.41
N ALA A 145 7.96 -9.38 2.23
CA ALA A 145 8.16 -10.35 3.31
C ALA A 145 9.26 -9.93 4.33
N GLU A 146 10.16 -9.03 3.92
CA GLU A 146 11.26 -8.51 4.73
C GLU A 146 10.86 -7.31 5.61
N TYR A 147 9.62 -6.83 5.51
CA TYR A 147 9.14 -5.73 6.34
C TYR A 147 8.36 -6.22 7.57
N ASN A 148 8.58 -5.60 8.72
CA ASN A 148 7.83 -5.86 9.95
C ASN A 148 6.41 -5.28 9.88
N TYR A 149 6.34 -4.00 9.51
CA TYR A 149 5.11 -3.23 9.39
C TYR A 149 5.06 -2.50 8.05
N ILE A 150 3.85 -2.39 7.50
CA ILE A 150 3.56 -1.72 6.23
C ILE A 150 2.55 -0.63 6.51
N PHE A 151 2.97 0.62 6.33
CA PHE A 151 2.16 1.82 6.42
C PHE A 151 1.62 2.09 5.02
N LEU A 152 0.30 2.16 4.86
CA LEU A 152 -0.35 2.39 3.57
C LEU A 152 -1.18 3.68 3.62
N TRP A 153 -0.53 4.82 3.43
CA TRP A 153 -1.05 6.13 3.80
C TRP A 153 -1.54 6.96 2.62
N ASP A 154 -2.49 7.85 2.88
CA ASP A 154 -2.87 8.95 2.01
C ASP A 154 -1.89 10.14 2.21
N GLU A 155 -1.85 11.07 1.27
CA GLU A 155 -0.90 12.20 1.26
C GLU A 155 -1.33 13.43 2.07
N ASP A 156 -2.59 13.50 2.51
CA ASP A 156 -3.16 14.68 3.15
C ASP A 156 -3.13 14.60 4.69
N LEU A 157 -2.02 14.09 5.22
CA LEU A 157 -1.80 13.83 6.64
C LEU A 157 -0.73 14.75 7.24
N GLY A 158 -1.12 15.56 8.22
CA GLY A 158 -0.20 16.31 9.09
C GLY A 158 0.42 15.43 10.16
N VAL A 159 1.74 15.38 10.23
CA VAL A 159 2.53 14.45 11.05
C VAL A 159 3.34 15.12 12.17
N GLU A 160 2.97 16.35 12.55
CA GLU A 160 3.71 17.14 13.53
C GLU A 160 3.88 16.39 14.87
N ASN A 161 2.81 15.73 15.33
CA ASN A 161 2.74 15.02 16.62
C ASN A 161 2.94 13.50 16.49
N PHE A 162 3.56 13.06 15.39
CA PHE A 162 3.79 11.65 15.10
C PHE A 162 5.29 11.35 15.09
N ASP A 163 5.67 10.28 15.79
CA ASP A 163 6.97 9.63 15.76
C ASP A 163 6.82 8.15 15.34
N PRO A 164 7.37 7.74 14.19
CA PRO A 164 7.19 6.39 13.68
C PRO A 164 7.88 5.31 14.53
N LYS A 165 8.98 5.61 15.23
CA LYS A 165 9.67 4.63 16.09
C LYS A 165 8.85 4.35 17.33
N ARG A 166 8.34 5.40 17.98
CA ARG A 166 7.47 5.30 19.15
C ARG A 166 6.16 4.61 18.78
N TYR A 167 5.59 4.93 17.61
CA TYR A 167 4.41 4.25 17.11
C TYR A 167 4.61 2.74 16.99
N ILE A 168 5.69 2.29 16.33
CA ILE A 168 6.02 0.86 16.20
C ILE A 168 6.24 0.20 17.58
N SER A 169 6.91 0.89 18.50
CA SER A 169 7.10 0.37 19.86
C SER A 169 5.77 0.09 20.53
N ILE A 170 4.79 0.98 20.36
CA ILE A 170 3.44 0.80 20.89
C ILE A 170 2.74 -0.38 20.21
N LEU A 171 2.83 -0.51 18.89
CA LEU A 171 2.23 -1.64 18.18
C LEU A 171 2.72 -2.98 18.71
N LYS A 172 4.03 -3.11 18.94
CA LYS A 172 4.65 -4.33 19.46
C LYS A 172 4.21 -4.62 20.89
N GLU A 173 4.23 -3.62 21.76
CA GLU A 173 3.83 -3.75 23.16
C GLU A 173 2.34 -4.13 23.30
N GLU A 174 1.49 -3.52 22.49
CA GLU A 174 0.03 -3.70 22.51
C GLU A 174 -0.44 -4.88 21.66
N GLY A 175 0.50 -5.55 20.97
CA GLY A 175 0.23 -6.68 20.07
C GLY A 175 -0.73 -6.33 18.93
N LEU A 176 -0.70 -5.10 18.42
CA LEU A 176 -1.56 -4.64 17.33
C LEU A 176 -1.03 -5.15 15.98
N GLU A 177 -1.92 -5.79 15.22
CA GLU A 177 -1.63 -6.31 13.88
C GLU A 177 -2.15 -5.39 12.78
N ILE A 178 -3.23 -4.64 13.07
CA ILE A 178 -3.79 -3.63 12.19
C ILE A 178 -4.06 -2.40 13.04
N SER A 179 -3.51 -1.26 12.65
CA SER A 179 -3.61 -0.06 13.45
C SER A 179 -3.65 1.19 12.60
N GLN A 180 -3.92 2.32 13.25
CA GLN A 180 -3.66 3.63 12.67
C GLN A 180 -3.29 4.62 13.78
N PRO A 181 -2.60 5.73 13.46
CA PRO A 181 -2.48 6.86 14.38
C PRO A 181 -3.86 7.46 14.65
N ALA A 182 -4.07 7.99 15.86
CA ALA A 182 -5.30 8.70 16.16
C ALA A 182 -5.39 10.03 15.41
N LEU A 183 -6.61 10.55 15.25
CA LEU A 183 -6.85 11.84 14.62
C LEU A 183 -7.07 12.92 15.66
N ASP A 184 -6.40 14.05 15.50
CA ASP A 184 -6.70 15.24 16.30
C ASP A 184 -8.18 15.63 16.09
N PRO A 185 -9.03 15.60 17.13
CA PRO A 185 -10.48 15.78 16.97
C PRO A 185 -10.88 17.23 16.64
N VAL A 186 -9.97 18.19 16.82
CA VAL A 186 -10.23 19.61 16.57
C VAL A 186 -9.73 20.00 15.18
N LYS A 187 -8.55 19.51 14.80
CA LYS A 187 -7.89 19.91 13.55
C LYS A 187 -8.22 19.01 12.37
N SER A 188 -8.64 17.76 12.62
CA SER A 188 -8.86 16.78 11.57
C SER A 188 -10.28 16.78 11.05
N LYS A 189 -10.42 16.44 9.78
CA LYS A 189 -11.69 15.98 9.23
C LYS A 189 -11.98 14.54 9.69
N VAL A 190 -12.64 14.40 10.83
CA VAL A 190 -12.98 13.09 11.40
C VAL A 190 -14.25 12.53 10.76
N HIS A 191 -14.13 11.41 10.05
CA HIS A 191 -15.28 10.73 9.42
C HIS A 191 -15.94 9.69 10.32
N GLN A 192 -15.17 9.05 11.21
CA GLN A 192 -15.66 8.02 12.12
C GLN A 192 -15.14 8.32 13.53
N ALA A 193 -16.05 8.38 14.51
CA ALA A 193 -15.70 8.81 15.86
C ALA A 193 -14.69 7.89 16.58
N LEU A 194 -14.57 6.62 16.16
CA LEU A 194 -13.55 5.72 16.67
C LEU A 194 -12.13 6.16 16.30
N THR A 195 -11.91 6.92 15.23
CA THR A 195 -10.55 7.37 14.87
C THR A 195 -10.07 8.57 15.67
N ALA A 196 -10.98 9.25 16.37
CA ALA A 196 -10.68 10.45 17.14
C ALA A 196 -9.81 10.14 18.36
N ARG A 197 -8.78 10.95 18.57
CA ARG A 197 -7.83 10.82 19.67
C ARG A 197 -8.50 10.94 21.03
N LYS A 198 -8.12 10.04 21.94
CA LYS A 198 -8.42 10.10 23.37
C LYS A 198 -7.18 10.55 24.14
N THR A 199 -7.21 11.76 24.67
CA THR A 199 -6.04 12.45 25.24
C THR A 199 -5.36 11.76 26.43
N ARG A 200 -6.09 10.95 27.21
CA ARG A 200 -5.59 10.22 28.39
C ARG A 200 -5.38 8.72 28.15
N SER A 201 -5.29 8.34 26.89
CA SER A 201 -5.14 6.96 26.46
C SER A 201 -3.85 6.81 25.67
N LYS A 202 -3.27 5.61 25.71
CA LYS A 202 -2.15 5.23 24.84
C LYS A 202 -2.66 4.63 23.53
N VAL A 203 -3.63 3.74 23.64
CA VAL A 203 -4.33 3.06 22.55
C VAL A 203 -5.78 2.86 22.94
N HIS A 204 -6.68 2.96 21.98
CA HIS A 204 -8.03 2.46 22.16
C HIS A 204 -8.49 1.63 20.96
N ARG A 205 -9.36 0.67 21.24
CA ARG A 205 -9.85 -0.30 20.26
C ARG A 205 -11.37 -0.23 20.09
N ARG A 206 -12.03 0.67 20.82
CA ARG A 206 -13.49 0.76 20.89
C ARG A 206 -14.05 2.17 21.02
N PHE A 207 -15.15 2.34 20.29
CA PHE A 207 -16.20 3.36 20.29
C PHE A 207 -17.24 3.20 21.40
N TYR A 208 -17.67 4.25 22.10
CA TYR A 208 -18.96 4.21 22.81
C TYR A 208 -19.87 5.32 22.28
N ASN A 209 -21.06 4.96 21.82
CA ASN A 209 -22.10 5.89 21.42
C ASN A 209 -23.46 5.35 21.88
N PHE A 210 -24.13 6.07 22.77
CA PHE A 210 -25.40 5.64 23.34
C PHE A 210 -26.63 6.24 22.62
N LYS A 211 -26.42 6.98 21.52
CA LYS A 211 -27.50 7.69 20.80
C LYS A 211 -27.62 7.23 19.33
N GLY A 212 -28.88 7.15 18.85
CA GLY A 212 -29.25 6.92 17.45
C GLY A 212 -29.11 5.46 16.97
N MET A 213 -29.34 5.24 15.67
CA MET A 213 -29.28 3.92 15.00
C MET A 213 -27.86 3.31 14.95
N GLY A 214 -26.81 4.11 15.21
CA GLY A 214 -25.40 3.68 15.28
C GLY A 214 -24.89 3.52 16.70
N ARG A 215 -25.67 2.85 17.56
CA ARG A 215 -25.33 2.64 18.97
C ARG A 215 -24.13 1.69 19.10
N CYS A 216 -23.13 2.12 19.85
CA CYS A 216 -21.98 1.30 20.24
C CYS A 216 -21.98 1.18 21.76
N ASP A 217 -22.36 0.01 22.27
CA ASP A 217 -22.39 -0.31 23.69
C ASP A 217 -21.30 -1.34 24.08
N ALA A 218 -21.38 -1.91 25.27
CA ALA A 218 -20.41 -2.90 25.76
C ALA A 218 -20.39 -4.17 24.89
N ASN A 219 -21.53 -4.57 24.32
CA ASN A 219 -21.71 -5.80 23.56
C ASN A 219 -21.37 -5.64 22.07
N SER A 220 -21.10 -4.40 21.63
CA SER A 220 -20.79 -4.07 20.25
C SER A 220 -19.34 -4.42 19.90
N THR A 221 -19.12 -5.60 19.32
CA THR A 221 -17.78 -6.14 18.94
C THR A 221 -17.43 -5.96 17.46
N ALA A 222 -18.35 -5.41 16.65
CA ALA A 222 -18.18 -5.23 15.22
C ALA A 222 -17.77 -3.81 14.83
N PRO A 223 -17.06 -3.65 13.69
CA PRO A 223 -16.87 -2.35 13.05
C PRO A 223 -18.19 -1.61 12.80
N PRO A 224 -18.25 -0.29 13.07
CA PRO A 224 -17.15 0.59 13.45
C PRO A 224 -17.00 0.76 14.98
N CYS A 225 -17.69 -0.05 15.79
CA CYS A 225 -17.71 0.11 17.25
C CYS A 225 -16.47 -0.45 17.94
N ALA A 226 -15.89 -1.53 17.44
CA ALA A 226 -14.68 -2.11 17.99
C ALA A 226 -13.81 -2.76 16.89
N GLY A 227 -12.50 -2.86 17.15
CA GLY A 227 -11.56 -3.58 16.29
C GLY A 227 -11.56 -3.07 14.85
N TRP A 228 -11.53 -1.74 14.69
CA TRP A 228 -11.66 -1.07 13.40
C TRP A 228 -10.66 0.10 13.31
N VAL A 229 -10.19 0.37 12.09
CA VAL A 229 -9.38 1.55 11.72
C VAL A 229 -9.83 2.04 10.35
N GLU A 230 -9.61 3.30 10.04
CA GLU A 230 -9.99 3.90 8.76
C GLU A 230 -8.92 3.62 7.69
N MET A 231 -9.35 3.61 6.42
CA MET A 231 -8.49 3.27 5.28
C MET A 231 -7.43 4.33 4.93
N MET A 232 -7.46 5.53 5.52
CA MET A 232 -6.59 6.63 5.11
C MET A 232 -5.15 6.49 5.62
N ALA A 233 -4.96 6.05 6.87
CA ALA A 233 -3.63 5.88 7.49
C ALA A 233 -3.40 4.50 8.15
N PRO A 234 -3.86 3.38 7.55
CA PRO A 234 -3.69 2.07 8.15
C PRO A 234 -2.22 1.64 8.15
N VAL A 235 -1.89 0.85 9.16
CA VAL A 235 -0.61 0.18 9.34
C VAL A 235 -0.90 -1.29 9.61
N PHE A 236 -0.23 -2.16 8.88
CA PHE A 236 -0.41 -3.60 8.96
C PHE A 236 0.89 -4.24 9.43
N SER A 237 0.81 -5.24 10.30
CA SER A 237 1.90 -6.20 10.47
C SER A 237 2.08 -7.01 9.19
N ARG A 238 3.25 -7.64 9.04
CA ARG A 238 3.51 -8.57 7.94
C ARG A 238 2.43 -9.65 7.78
N ALA A 239 1.97 -10.22 8.90
CA ALA A 239 0.98 -11.30 8.88
C ALA A 239 -0.41 -10.78 8.45
N ALA A 240 -0.82 -9.63 9.00
CA ALA A 240 -2.08 -9.01 8.62
C ALA A 240 -2.08 -8.58 7.15
N TRP A 241 -0.99 -7.96 6.68
CA TRP A 241 -0.87 -7.55 5.28
C TRP A 241 -0.96 -8.73 4.32
N ARG A 242 -0.34 -9.88 4.64
CA ARG A 242 -0.45 -11.08 3.79
C ARG A 242 -1.91 -11.47 3.55
N CYS A 243 -2.73 -11.50 4.61
CA CYS A 243 -4.15 -11.77 4.48
C CYS A 243 -4.89 -10.64 3.73
N THR A 244 -4.64 -9.37 4.11
CA THR A 244 -5.31 -8.20 3.51
C THR A 244 -5.04 -8.11 2.01
N TRP A 245 -3.83 -8.44 1.56
CA TRP A 245 -3.48 -8.43 0.14
C TRP A 245 -4.33 -9.42 -0.68
N TYR A 246 -4.62 -10.60 -0.15
CA TYR A 246 -5.52 -11.57 -0.81
C TYR A 246 -6.99 -11.14 -0.74
N MET A 247 -7.37 -10.38 0.28
CA MET A 247 -8.71 -9.79 0.38
C MET A 247 -8.95 -8.73 -0.70
N ILE A 248 -7.95 -7.89 -1.02
CA ILE A 248 -8.06 -6.87 -2.07
C ILE A 248 -8.22 -7.55 -3.43
N GLN A 249 -9.28 -7.17 -4.16
CA GLN A 249 -9.61 -7.70 -5.47
C GLN A 249 -9.03 -6.81 -6.58
N ASN A 250 -8.77 -7.37 -7.76
CA ASN A 250 -8.19 -6.61 -8.88
C ASN A 250 -9.10 -5.46 -9.36
N ASP A 251 -10.41 -5.63 -9.19
CA ASP A 251 -11.48 -4.69 -9.54
C ASP A 251 -11.94 -3.80 -8.37
N LEU A 252 -11.42 -4.03 -7.16
CA LEU A 252 -11.70 -3.21 -5.97
C LEU A 252 -10.59 -2.16 -5.80
N ILE A 253 -10.59 -1.17 -6.68
CA ILE A 253 -9.48 -0.22 -6.76
C ILE A 253 -9.66 0.91 -5.74
N HIS A 254 -10.88 1.37 -5.44
CA HIS A 254 -11.08 2.41 -4.43
C HIS A 254 -11.00 1.85 -3.01
N ALA A 255 -11.52 0.64 -2.82
CA ALA A 255 -11.59 -0.09 -1.55
C ALA A 255 -12.29 0.67 -0.39
N TRP A 256 -13.04 1.74 -0.65
CA TRP A 256 -13.76 2.45 0.40
C TRP A 256 -14.83 1.54 1.01
N GLY A 257 -14.69 1.27 2.32
CA GLY A 257 -15.54 0.35 3.07
C GLY A 257 -14.93 -1.04 3.31
N LEU A 258 -13.77 -1.34 2.71
CA LEU A 258 -13.02 -2.56 3.00
C LEU A 258 -12.46 -2.59 4.43
N ASP A 259 -12.24 -1.42 5.05
CA ASP A 259 -11.89 -1.25 6.46
C ASP A 259 -12.80 -2.03 7.42
N ARG A 260 -14.07 -2.22 7.07
CA ARG A 260 -15.01 -3.04 7.86
C ARG A 260 -14.67 -4.53 7.87
N GLN A 261 -13.88 -5.01 6.91
CA GLN A 261 -13.44 -6.40 6.82
C GLN A 261 -11.99 -6.62 7.21
N LEU A 262 -11.17 -5.57 7.31
CA LEU A 262 -9.75 -5.73 7.64
C LEU A 262 -9.51 -6.51 8.94
N GLY A 263 -10.43 -6.42 9.92
CA GLY A 263 -10.36 -7.21 11.16
C GLY A 263 -10.33 -8.73 10.96
N TYR A 264 -10.80 -9.27 9.84
CA TYR A 264 -10.63 -10.70 9.50
C TYR A 264 -9.18 -11.10 9.26
N CYS A 265 -8.31 -10.14 8.97
CA CYS A 265 -6.89 -10.36 8.77
C CYS A 265 -6.04 -10.12 10.02
N ALA A 266 -6.67 -9.72 11.13
CA ALA A 266 -6.00 -9.73 12.42
C ALA A 266 -5.74 -11.18 12.85
N GLN A 267 -4.54 -11.45 13.37
CA GLN A 267 -4.19 -12.78 13.88
C GLN A 267 -4.84 -13.00 15.25
N GLY A 268 -6.11 -13.41 15.25
CA GLY A 268 -6.95 -13.60 16.44
C GLY A 268 -8.09 -12.58 16.53
N ASP A 269 -8.53 -12.28 17.76
CA ASP A 269 -9.66 -11.38 17.98
C ASP A 269 -9.35 -9.93 17.57
N ARG A 270 -10.09 -9.41 16.57
CA ARG A 270 -9.96 -8.02 16.11
C ARG A 270 -10.15 -6.98 17.22
N THR A 271 -10.95 -7.26 18.24
CA THR A 271 -11.19 -6.31 19.33
C THR A 271 -9.95 -6.07 20.21
N LEU A 272 -8.98 -6.99 20.15
CA LEU A 272 -7.69 -6.91 20.83
C LEU A 272 -6.55 -6.54 19.88
N LYS A 273 -6.61 -7.03 18.64
CA LYS A 273 -5.53 -6.93 17.65
C LYS A 273 -5.64 -5.73 16.71
N VAL A 274 -6.79 -5.04 16.68
CA VAL A 274 -7.02 -3.87 15.84
C VAL A 274 -7.30 -2.64 16.70
N GLY A 275 -6.58 -1.54 16.46
CA GLY A 275 -6.68 -0.37 17.34
C GLY A 275 -6.10 0.94 16.82
N VAL A 276 -6.49 2.01 17.49
CA VAL A 276 -6.05 3.38 17.23
C VAL A 276 -5.04 3.79 18.29
N VAL A 277 -3.89 4.29 17.88
CA VAL A 277 -2.82 4.73 18.79
C VAL A 277 -3.00 6.20 19.13
N ASP A 278 -3.39 6.50 20.35
CA ASP A 278 -3.68 7.85 20.84
C ASP A 278 -2.44 8.67 21.17
N ALA A 279 -1.37 7.99 21.58
CA ALA A 279 -0.12 8.61 21.99
C ALA A 279 0.67 9.19 20.81
N GLU A 280 0.38 8.73 19.60
CA GLU A 280 1.02 9.11 18.34
C GLU A 280 -0.09 9.44 17.34
N TYR A 281 -0.33 10.72 17.12
CA TYR A 281 -1.52 11.18 16.40
C TYR A 281 -1.17 12.12 15.25
N ILE A 282 -2.07 12.14 14.27
CA ILE A 282 -1.93 12.90 13.03
C ILE A 282 -3.12 13.83 12.83
N VAL A 283 -3.02 14.71 11.84
CA VAL A 283 -4.09 15.60 11.41
C VAL A 283 -4.54 15.22 10.00
N HIS A 284 -5.80 14.85 9.81
CA HIS A 284 -6.35 14.63 8.47
C HIS A 284 -6.83 15.95 7.87
N LEU A 285 -6.10 16.43 6.87
CA LEU A 285 -6.32 17.73 6.24
C LEU A 285 -7.52 17.74 5.28
N GLY A 286 -7.92 16.57 4.77
CA GLY A 286 -9.10 16.41 3.91
C GLY A 286 -8.95 17.10 2.56
N LEU A 287 -7.73 17.09 2.02
CA LEU A 287 -7.38 17.80 0.78
C LEU A 287 -7.90 17.01 -0.43
N PRO A 288 -8.42 17.68 -1.48
CA PRO A 288 -8.88 16.98 -2.67
C PRO A 288 -7.68 16.45 -3.47
N THR A 289 -7.64 15.13 -3.69
CA THR A 289 -6.57 14.43 -4.41
C THR A 289 -7.10 13.86 -5.74
N LEU A 290 -7.91 12.80 -5.67
CA LEU A 290 -8.49 12.08 -6.81
C LEU A 290 -9.80 12.69 -7.33
N GLY A 291 -9.97 12.71 -8.65
CA GLY A 291 -11.19 13.19 -9.32
C GLY A 291 -11.21 14.69 -9.66
N THR A 292 -10.12 15.42 -9.38
CA THR A 292 -9.93 16.78 -9.91
C THR A 292 -9.25 16.70 -11.27
N SER A 293 -10.01 16.87 -12.35
CA SER A 293 -9.47 16.84 -13.71
C SER A 293 -8.47 17.99 -13.90
N HIS A 294 -7.28 17.67 -14.41
CA HIS A 294 -6.38 18.66 -14.96
C HIS A 294 -6.89 19.04 -16.36
N GLY A 295 -7.19 20.32 -16.58
CA GLY A 295 -7.30 20.85 -17.93
C GLY A 295 -5.94 20.67 -18.62
N ASN A 296 -5.97 20.01 -19.78
CA ASN A 296 -4.95 19.92 -20.83
C ASN A 296 -3.51 20.33 -20.45
N VAL A 297 -2.66 19.34 -20.15
CA VAL A 297 -1.21 19.47 -20.30
C VAL A 297 -0.80 18.77 -21.59
N LEU A 298 -1.08 19.40 -22.74
CA LEU A 298 -0.43 19.12 -24.02
C LEU A 298 -0.48 20.39 -24.88
N ASN A 299 0.58 21.20 -24.78
CA ASN A 299 1.21 22.01 -25.85
C ASN A 299 1.90 23.25 -25.26
N SER A 300 3.17 23.12 -24.91
CA SER A 300 4.06 24.26 -24.67
C SER A 300 5.20 24.22 -25.69
N ASN A 301 4.89 24.60 -26.93
CA ASN A 301 5.86 25.02 -27.94
C ASN A 301 5.34 26.30 -28.62
N ALA A 302 5.74 27.47 -28.10
CA ALA A 302 6.06 28.69 -28.88
C ALA A 302 6.24 29.91 -27.95
N PRO A 303 7.08 30.89 -28.33
CA PRO A 303 7.71 31.82 -27.40
C PRO A 303 6.90 33.10 -27.14
N ALA A 304 7.24 33.74 -26.03
CA ALA A 304 6.68 34.99 -25.54
C ALA A 304 6.93 36.17 -26.49
N LEU A 305 5.87 36.93 -26.80
CA LEU A 305 5.94 38.32 -27.28
C LEU A 305 4.73 39.13 -26.77
N SER A 306 5.07 40.06 -25.87
CA SER A 306 4.49 41.37 -25.53
C SER A 306 3.10 41.85 -26.02
N GLN A 307 2.43 42.50 -25.05
CA GLN A 307 1.63 43.75 -25.11
C GLN A 307 0.09 43.71 -25.23
N LYS A 308 -0.52 44.20 -24.11
CA LYS A 308 -1.58 45.21 -23.93
C LYS A 308 -3.00 45.02 -24.48
N ASP A 309 -3.89 45.25 -23.51
CA ASP A 309 -5.19 45.94 -23.55
C ASP A 309 -6.47 45.19 -23.94
N SER A 310 -7.36 45.20 -22.93
CA SER A 310 -8.81 45.37 -22.98
C SER A 310 -9.70 44.17 -23.29
N SER A 311 -10.53 43.87 -22.30
CA SER A 311 -11.86 43.26 -22.38
C SER A 311 -11.99 41.98 -23.21
N ASN A 312 -12.01 40.83 -22.52
CA ASN A 312 -12.97 39.78 -22.84
C ASN A 312 -13.11 38.80 -21.67
N PHE A 313 -14.35 38.35 -21.48
CA PHE A 313 -14.77 37.34 -20.53
C PHE A 313 -13.80 36.15 -20.52
N ASP A 314 -13.05 36.00 -19.42
CA ASP A 314 -12.34 34.75 -19.15
C ASP A 314 -13.37 33.72 -18.68
N ALA A 315 -14.04 33.10 -19.66
CA ALA A 315 -14.79 31.88 -19.42
C ALA A 315 -13.76 30.77 -19.17
N SER A 316 -13.18 30.76 -17.97
CA SER A 316 -12.42 29.62 -17.48
C SER A 316 -13.33 28.40 -17.60
N GLU A 317 -12.97 27.46 -18.49
CA GLU A 317 -13.72 26.21 -18.65
C GLU A 317 -14.01 25.60 -17.27
N PRO A 318 -15.24 25.18 -16.99
CA PRO A 318 -15.60 24.66 -15.69
C PRO A 318 -14.74 23.42 -15.40
N LYS A 319 -13.86 23.51 -14.41
CA LYS A 319 -13.11 22.36 -13.87
C LYS A 319 -14.12 21.26 -13.55
N VAL A 320 -14.11 20.18 -14.32
CA VAL A 320 -15.01 19.05 -14.10
C VAL A 320 -14.60 18.35 -12.80
N ASP A 321 -15.43 18.51 -11.77
CA ASP A 321 -15.29 17.82 -10.49
C ASP A 321 -15.90 16.41 -10.59
N ASN A 322 -15.07 15.42 -10.88
CA ASN A 322 -15.48 14.03 -11.02
C ASN A 322 -15.61 13.31 -9.67
N ARG A 323 -15.50 13.99 -8.52
CA ARG A 323 -15.56 13.34 -7.19
C ARG A 323 -16.88 12.61 -6.94
N VAL A 324 -17.99 13.10 -7.50
CA VAL A 324 -19.29 12.40 -7.40
C VAL A 324 -19.23 11.06 -8.14
N GLN A 325 -18.67 11.04 -9.36
CA GLN A 325 -18.51 9.81 -10.14
C GLN A 325 -17.56 8.83 -9.45
N VAL A 326 -16.46 9.31 -8.86
CA VAL A 326 -15.55 8.50 -8.04
C VAL A 326 -16.29 7.84 -6.87
N ARG A 327 -17.16 8.59 -6.16
CA ARG A 327 -17.96 8.04 -5.05
C ARG A 327 -18.99 7.00 -5.51
N ILE A 328 -19.65 7.23 -6.64
CA ILE A 328 -20.59 6.29 -7.23
C ILE A 328 -19.86 5.00 -7.60
N GLN A 329 -18.76 5.12 -8.33
CA GLN A 329 -17.95 3.98 -8.76
C GLN A 329 -17.41 3.19 -7.57
N SER A 330 -16.87 3.87 -6.56
CA SER A 330 -16.42 3.23 -5.31
C SER A 330 -17.54 2.47 -4.60
N SER A 331 -18.77 2.98 -4.65
CA SER A 331 -19.92 2.31 -4.03
C SER A 331 -20.33 1.05 -4.80
N ILE A 332 -20.26 1.09 -6.13
CA ILE A 332 -20.52 -0.06 -7.01
C ILE A 332 -19.49 -1.16 -6.77
N GLU A 333 -18.19 -0.82 -6.77
CA GLU A 333 -17.10 -1.78 -6.49
C GLU A 333 -17.28 -2.47 -5.14
N MET A 334 -17.64 -1.70 -4.10
CA MET A 334 -17.83 -2.23 -2.76
C MET A 334 -19.08 -3.13 -2.66
N GLN A 335 -20.13 -2.83 -3.44
CA GLN A 335 -21.31 -3.70 -3.52
C GLN A 335 -20.97 -5.05 -4.15
N ILE A 336 -20.24 -5.04 -5.26
CA ILE A 336 -19.75 -6.26 -5.94
C ILE A 336 -18.89 -7.09 -4.98
N PHE A 337 -17.99 -6.45 -4.22
CA PHE A 337 -17.18 -7.13 -3.22
C PHE A 337 -18.03 -7.80 -2.13
N LYS A 338 -19.06 -7.12 -1.61
CA LYS A 338 -19.95 -7.67 -0.57
C LYS A 338 -20.74 -8.88 -1.07
N GLU A 339 -21.23 -8.83 -2.31
CA GLU A 339 -21.90 -9.95 -2.94
C GLU A 339 -20.95 -11.14 -3.09
N ARG A 340 -19.74 -10.89 -3.61
CA ARG A 340 -18.68 -11.91 -3.73
C ARG A 340 -18.32 -12.54 -2.39
N TRP A 341 -18.13 -11.72 -1.34
CA TRP A 341 -17.85 -12.19 0.02
C TRP A 341 -18.98 -13.07 0.55
N THR A 342 -20.22 -12.61 0.42
CA THR A 342 -21.41 -13.33 0.90
C THR A 342 -21.57 -14.68 0.19
N ASP A 343 -21.36 -14.70 -1.12
CA ASP A 343 -21.44 -15.92 -1.91
C ASP A 343 -20.31 -16.90 -1.58
N ALA A 344 -19.07 -16.41 -1.41
CA ALA A 344 -17.94 -17.23 -1.01
C ALA A 344 -18.17 -17.85 0.38
N ALA A 345 -18.59 -17.05 1.35
CA ALA A 345 -18.89 -17.50 2.71
C ALA A 345 -20.03 -18.54 2.77
N LYS A 346 -21.01 -18.47 1.85
CA LYS A 346 -22.08 -19.47 1.75
C LYS A 346 -21.63 -20.77 1.09
N LYS A 347 -20.75 -20.70 0.09
CA LYS A 347 -20.31 -21.85 -0.73
C LYS A 347 -19.14 -22.61 -0.09
N ASP A 348 -18.30 -21.93 0.69
CA ASP A 348 -17.17 -22.56 1.35
C ASP A 348 -17.60 -23.31 2.62
N ARG A 349 -17.77 -24.62 2.47
CA ARG A 349 -18.18 -25.52 3.57
C ARG A 349 -17.09 -25.70 4.64
N CYS A 350 -15.85 -25.37 4.33
CA CYS A 350 -14.71 -25.51 5.24
C CYS A 350 -14.43 -24.22 6.01
N TRP A 351 -15.02 -23.10 5.61
CA TRP A 351 -14.83 -21.81 6.25
C TRP A 351 -15.89 -21.56 7.32
N ILE A 352 -15.44 -21.22 8.52
CA ILE A 352 -16.28 -20.79 9.64
C ILE A 352 -15.98 -19.32 9.89
N ASP A 353 -17.03 -18.51 9.90
CA ASP A 353 -16.91 -17.09 10.24
C ASP A 353 -16.45 -16.94 11.70
N PRO A 354 -15.26 -16.38 11.96
CA PRO A 354 -14.74 -16.19 13.31
C PRO A 354 -15.50 -15.12 14.12
N TYR A 355 -16.41 -14.36 13.50
CA TYR A 355 -17.14 -13.25 14.14
C TYR A 355 -18.67 -13.40 14.05
N ARG A 356 -19.15 -14.63 13.84
CA ARG A 356 -20.58 -14.95 13.79
C ARG A 356 -21.29 -14.85 15.13
#